data_AF-A0A0C9ZCV6-F1
#
_entry.id   AF-A0A0C9ZCV6-F1
#
_cell.length_a   1.000
_cell.length_b   1.000
_cell.length_c   1.000
_cell.angle_alpha   90.00
_cell.angle_beta   90.00
_cell.angle_gamma   90.00
#
_symmetry.space_group_name_H-M   'P 1'
#
loop_
_entity.id
_entity.type
_entity.pdbx_description
1 polymer ?
#
loop_
_entity_poly.entity_id
_entity_poly.type
_entity_poly.pdbx_seq_one_letter_code
_entity_poly.pdbx_strand_id
1 'polypeptide(L)' 'DILSHIQHVICDMKTPSWLVSIPANFGDTTAGTVKADEWRTLITIYIPLALISLW' A
#
# COMPACT_ATOMS: atom_id res chain seq x y z
N ASP A 1 1.21 -8.70 12.26
CA ASP A 1 -0.15 -8.15 12.46
C ASP A 1 -0.48 -6.92 11.64
N ILE A 2 0.00 -5.71 11.97
CA ILE A 2 -0.42 -4.48 11.26
C ILE A 2 0.10 -4.43 9.81
N LEU A 3 1.36 -4.82 9.57
CA LEU A 3 1.93 -4.84 8.21
C LEU A 3 1.13 -5.77 7.28
N SER A 4 0.75 -6.95 7.77
CA SER A 4 -0.06 -7.92 7.02
C SER A 4 -1.46 -7.38 6.71
N HIS A 5 -2.05 -6.61 7.63
CA HIS A 5 -3.32 -5.92 7.39
C HIS A 5 -3.19 -4.85 6.30
N ILE A 6 -2.12 -4.05 6.34
CA ILE A 6 -1.83 -3.05 5.30
C ILE A 6 -1.63 -3.74 3.94
N GLN A 7 -0.86 -4.83 3.88
CA GLN A 7 -0.68 -5.62 2.65
C GLN A 7 -2.02 -6.18 2.13
N HIS A 8 -2.89 -6.65 3.02
CA HIS A 8 -4.22 -7.13 2.66
C HIS A 8 -5.07 -6.02 2.03
N VAL A 9 -5.10 -4.83 2.64
CA VAL A 9 -5.82 -3.67 2.11
C VAL A 9 -5.25 -3.23 0.76
N ILE A 10 -3.92 -3.23 0.59
CA ILE A 10 -3.29 -2.91 -0.69
C ILE A 10 -3.71 -3.90 -1.79
N CYS A 11 -3.82 -5.20 -1.46
CA CYS A 11 -4.18 -6.25 -2.40
C CYS A 11 -5.68 -6.23 -2.76
N ASP A 12 -6.56 -5.97 -1.79
CA ASP A 12 -8.01 -5.93 -1.98
C ASP A 12 -8.48 -4.65 -2.68
N MET A 13 -7.77 -3.53 -2.46
CA MET A 13 -8.14 -2.24 -3.01
C MET A 13 -8.05 -2.22 -4.54
N LYS A 14 -9.20 -2.01 -5.19
CA LYS A 14 -9.27 -1.76 -6.64
C LYS A 14 -8.71 -0.38 -6.94
N THR A 15 -7.48 -0.33 -7.43
CA THR A 15 -6.84 0.91 -7.84
C THR A 15 -7.42 1.41 -9.15
N PRO A 16 -7.73 2.70 -9.26
CA PRO A 16 -8.11 3.28 -10.54
C PRO A 16 -6.86 3.37 -11.44
N SER A 17 -7.05 3.31 -12.76
CA SER A 17 -5.97 3.21 -13.75
C SER A 17 -5.01 4.40 -13.80
N TRP A 18 -5.37 5.53 -13.17
CA TRP A 18 -4.54 6.73 -13.03
C TRP A 18 -3.67 6.71 -11.77
N LEU A 19 -3.92 5.77 -10.86
CA LEU A 19 -3.13 5.60 -9.66
C LEU A 19 -1.92 4.71 -9.97
N VAL A 20 -0.76 5.10 -9.43
CA VAL A 20 0.45 4.29 -9.52
C VAL A 20 0.21 2.93 -8.87
N SER A 21 0.47 1.86 -9.62
CA SER A 21 0.39 0.49 -9.12
C SER A 21 1.53 0.27 -8.12
N ILE A 22 1.19 0.11 -6.85
CA ILE A 22 2.15 -0.19 -5.79
C ILE A 22 2.29 -1.71 -5.66
N PRO A 23 3.51 -2.25 -5.46
CA PRO A 23 3.68 -3.66 -5.16
C PRO A 23 2.97 -4.05 -3.86
N ALA A 24 2.10 -5.06 -3.93
CA ALA A 24 1.39 -5.60 -2.77
C ALA A 24 2.32 -6.20 -1.69
N ASN A 25 3.56 -6.51 -2.06
CA ASN A 25 4.60 -6.99 -1.16
C ASN A 25 5.30 -5.87 -0.38
N PHE A 26 4.60 -4.75 -0.12
CA PHE A 26 5.15 -3.63 0.61
C PHE A 26 5.72 -4.05 1.97
N GLY A 27 6.98 -3.68 2.24
CA GLY A 27 7.71 -4.08 3.46
C GLY A 27 8.43 -5.43 3.37
N ASP A 28 8.27 -6.18 2.27
CA ASP A 28 9.06 -7.38 2.00
C ASP A 28 10.43 -7.01 1.41
N THR A 29 11.47 -7.74 1.78
CA THR A 29 12.85 -7.52 1.28
C THR A 29 12.93 -7.77 -0.23
N THR A 30 11.99 -8.54 -0.78
CA THR A 30 11.87 -8.85 -2.22
C THR A 30 11.18 -7.76 -3.04
N ALA A 31 10.54 -6.78 -2.41
CA ALA A 31 9.74 -5.76 -3.12
C ALA A 31 10.58 -4.70 -3.87
N GLY A 32 11.91 -4.71 -3.70
CA GLY A 32 12.80 -3.71 -4.29
C GLY A 32 12.65 -2.32 -3.66
N THR A 33 13.35 -1.34 -4.22
CA THR A 33 13.25 0.06 -3.76
C THR A 33 11.99 0.70 -4.31
N VAL A 34 11.05 1.00 -3.41
CA VAL A 34 9.84 1.80 -3.71
C VAL A 34 10.26 3.19 -4.16
N LYS A 35 9.80 3.65 -5.32
CA LYS A 35 10.09 5.00 -5.86
C LYS A 35 9.36 6.06 -5.04
N ALA A 36 9.86 7.29 -5.10
CA ALA A 36 9.29 8.41 -4.35
C ALA A 36 7.78 8.64 -4.61
N ASP A 37 7.32 8.40 -5.84
CA ASP A 37 5.91 8.55 -6.21
C ASP A 37 5.02 7.42 -5.66
N GLU A 38 5.55 6.20 -5.62
CA GLU A 38 4.92 5.04 -4.98
C GLU A 38 4.81 5.26 -3.46
N TRP A 39 5.86 5.79 -2.82
CA TRP A 39 5.84 6.17 -1.41
C TRP A 39 4.77 7.22 -1.10
N ARG A 40 4.65 8.24 -1.95
CA ARG A 40 3.66 9.30 -1.77
C ARG A 40 2.24 8.73 -1.82
N THR A 41 1.98 7.86 -2.78
CA THR A 41 0.67 7.18 -2.93
C THR A 41 0.39 6.27 -1.73
N LEU A 42 1.39 5.52 -1.26
CA LEU A 42 1.28 4.66 -0.09
C LEU A 42 0.87 5.44 1.17
N ILE A 43 1.59 6.52 1.48
CA ILE A 43 1.39 7.30 2.70
C ILE A 43 0.07 8.10 2.63
N THR A 44 -0.29 8.60 1.44
CA THR A 44 -1.47 9.48 1.28
C THR A 44 -2.79 8.71 1.23
N ILE A 45 -2.78 7.49 0.72
CA ILE A 45 -4.01 6.74 0.41
C ILE A 45 -4.06 5.46 1.23
N TYR A 46 -3.08 4.57 1.06
CA TYR A 46 -3.15 3.22 1.63
C TYR A 46 -2.98 3.19 3.14
N ILE A 47 -2.04 3.94 3.70
CA ILE A 47 -1.85 4.01 5.16
C ILE A 47 -3.08 4.53 5.90
N PRO A 48 -3.69 5.68 5.53
CA PRO A 48 -4.89 6.15 6.22
C PRO A 48 -6.08 5.22 6.00
N LEU A 49 -6.25 4.63 4.82
CA LEU A 49 -7.32 3.64 4.58
C LEU A 49 -7.15 2.38 5.44
N ALA A 50 -5.94 1.82 5.50
CA ALA A 50 -5.65 0.66 6.35
C ALA A 50 -5.82 0.98 7.83
N LEU A 51 -5.48 2.20 8.26
CA LEU A 51 -5.67 2.64 9.65
C LEU A 51 -7.15 2.81 10.00
N ILE A 52 -7.96 3.36 9.10
CA ILE A 52 -9.42 3.45 9.26
C ILE A 52 -10.04 2.05 9.29
N SER A 53 -9.54 1.11 8.47
CA SER A 53 -10.04 -0.27 8.46
C SER A 53 -9.64 -1.08 9.70
N LEU A 54 -8.64 -0.62 10.45
CA LEU A 54 -8.14 -1.29 11.65
C LEU A 54 -8.89 -0.86 12.93
N TRP A 55 -9.57 0.29 12.90
CA TRP A 55 -10.36 0.86 13.99
C TRP A 55 -11.83 0.43 13.91
#